data_AF-A0A8T7D344-F1
#
_entry.id   AF-A0A8T7D344-F1
#
_cell.length_a   1.000
_cell.length_b   1.000
_cell.length_c   1.000
_cell.angle_alpha   90.00
_cell.angle_beta   90.00
_cell.angle_gamma   90.00
#
_symmetry.space_group_name_H-M   'P 1'
#
loop_
_entity.id
_entity.type
_entity.pdbx_description
1 polymer ?
#
loop_
_entity_poly.entity_id
_entity_poly.type
_entity_poly.pdbx_seq_one_letter_code
_entity_poly.pdbx_strand_id
1 'polypeptide(L)'
;MCGLCGELRFDGSAPEAGVIERMKDRLQKRGPDSEGLYVNAPVALGHRRLAIIDLTDKAAQPMLDEAAGVSLVFNGTIYNYPELRKELQALGHTFISTGDTEVILRAYIEWGENCIARLQGMFAIAIWDSKKQVMLLARDRSGIKPLYYSQTEQRLLFASNTQALIHADEKIDTSIDSIALHHLFSLHAVVPAPRTVVSGIRKVKPAHYMLIDKSGEVQEKRYWSLRAKRPDKNMTEQDWITAVHDELRRAVEKRVKIADVPVGVLLSGGIDSSLLVGLLAEAGQKGLKTFSVGFEDAPEEKGNEFEYSDAVAEKFETEHHQLMVPNNQVLPRLPEAFSNMAEPMFGQDAVAFYLLSEVVSKEVKVVQSGQGADEVFGGYFWYPRMHHSITPGIKRFSDEYFDRDHDEYLQTVDPRFHTEDVTSELVQDLLDEVEADEYLDRVLAVDVTTLIVDDPVKRVDNMTMAWGLEARV
;
A
#
# COMPACT_ATOMS: atom_id res chain seq x y z
N MET A 1 -7.39 -3.92 8.13
CA MET A 1 -7.33 -3.26 6.82
C MET A 1 -8.71 -3.02 6.29
N CYS A 2 -9.00 -1.83 5.83
CA CYS A 2 -10.36 -1.37 5.58
C CYS A 2 -10.53 -0.98 4.10
N GLY A 3 -11.76 -0.65 3.73
CA GLY A 3 -12.05 0.16 2.54
C GLY A 3 -12.57 1.52 2.99
N LEU A 4 -12.06 2.60 2.41
CA LEU A 4 -12.61 3.94 2.59
C LEU A 4 -13.08 4.49 1.25
N CYS A 5 -14.09 5.35 1.29
CA CYS A 5 -14.56 6.12 0.15
C CYS A 5 -15.20 7.44 0.60
N GLY A 6 -15.34 8.38 -0.32
CA GLY A 6 -16.08 9.61 -0.04
C GLY A 6 -16.29 10.50 -1.25
N GLU A 7 -17.12 11.51 -1.03
CA GLU A 7 -17.49 12.56 -1.98
C GLU A 7 -17.38 13.92 -1.28
N LEU A 8 -16.83 14.91 -1.99
CA LEU A 8 -16.90 16.32 -1.63
C LEU A 8 -17.52 17.09 -2.80
N ARG A 9 -18.61 17.82 -2.54
CA ARG A 9 -19.31 18.65 -3.54
C ARG A 9 -18.76 20.08 -3.57
N PHE A 10 -18.54 20.61 -4.77
CA PHE A 10 -18.11 22.00 -5.01
C PHE A 10 -19.24 22.89 -5.52
N ASP A 11 -20.24 22.28 -6.15
CA ASP A 11 -21.36 22.95 -6.82
C ASP A 11 -22.52 23.35 -5.89
N GLY A 12 -22.36 23.13 -4.58
CA GLY A 12 -23.37 23.42 -3.56
C GLY A 12 -24.52 22.43 -3.52
N SER A 13 -24.51 21.36 -4.32
CA SER A 13 -25.47 20.27 -4.15
C SER A 13 -25.13 19.46 -2.89
N ALA A 14 -26.12 18.78 -2.32
CA ALA A 14 -25.86 17.81 -1.28
C ALA A 14 -25.27 16.53 -1.90
N PRO A 15 -24.32 15.85 -1.24
CA PRO A 15 -23.87 14.53 -1.65
C PRO A 15 -24.99 13.50 -1.43
N GLU A 16 -25.05 12.50 -2.31
CA GLU A 16 -26.10 11.48 -2.26
C GLU A 16 -25.61 10.22 -1.55
N ALA A 17 -26.33 9.78 -0.51
CA ALA A 17 -26.02 8.55 0.21
C ALA A 17 -25.86 7.34 -0.73
N GLY A 18 -26.72 7.25 -1.77
CA GLY A 18 -26.68 6.17 -2.74
C GLY A 18 -25.38 6.07 -3.55
N VAL A 19 -24.65 7.19 -3.74
CA VAL A 19 -23.31 7.17 -4.36
C VAL A 19 -22.33 6.42 -3.45
N ILE A 20 -22.29 6.78 -2.16
CA ILE A 20 -21.39 6.15 -1.19
C ILE A 20 -21.74 4.67 -0.96
N GLU A 21 -23.02 4.30 -0.96
CA GLU A 21 -23.43 2.89 -0.87
C GLU A 21 -22.86 2.05 -2.02
N ARG A 22 -22.98 2.51 -3.28
CA ARG A 22 -22.39 1.80 -4.44
C ARG A 22 -20.87 1.64 -4.33
N MET A 23 -20.18 2.64 -3.77
CA MET A 23 -18.74 2.57 -3.52
C MET A 23 -18.41 1.54 -2.44
N LYS A 24 -19.14 1.55 -1.31
CA LYS A 24 -18.97 0.60 -0.21
C LYS A 24 -19.18 -0.85 -0.65
N ASP A 25 -20.13 -1.12 -1.53
CA ASP A 25 -20.36 -2.46 -2.09
C ASP A 25 -19.11 -3.02 -2.77
N ARG A 26 -18.36 -2.17 -3.50
CA ARG A 26 -17.09 -2.57 -4.14
C ARG A 26 -15.93 -2.72 -3.16
N LEU A 27 -16.11 -2.30 -1.92
CA LEU A 27 -15.11 -2.32 -0.86
C LEU A 27 -15.41 -3.38 0.23
N GLN A 28 -16.54 -4.08 0.14
CA GLN A 28 -16.98 -5.06 1.16
C GLN A 28 -15.90 -6.09 1.50
N LYS A 29 -15.25 -6.67 0.50
CA LYS A 29 -14.24 -7.72 0.69
C LYS A 29 -13.05 -7.24 1.53
N ARG A 30 -12.72 -5.95 1.41
CA ARG A 30 -11.64 -5.33 2.16
C ARG A 30 -12.00 -5.19 3.64
N GLY A 31 -13.26 -4.90 3.94
CA GLY A 31 -13.76 -4.72 5.30
C GLY A 31 -15.08 -5.47 5.54
N PRO A 32 -15.01 -6.77 5.84
CA PRO A 32 -16.21 -7.61 5.97
C PRO A 32 -16.90 -7.51 7.34
N ASP A 33 -16.26 -6.94 8.37
CA ASP A 33 -16.75 -7.01 9.75
C ASP A 33 -17.85 -5.98 10.05
N SER A 34 -17.72 -4.75 9.53
CA SER A 34 -18.74 -3.71 9.69
C SER A 34 -18.65 -2.63 8.62
N GLU A 35 -19.61 -1.72 8.61
CA GLU A 35 -19.65 -0.59 7.69
C GLU A 35 -20.13 0.69 8.37
N GLY A 36 -19.86 1.83 7.76
CA GLY A 36 -20.36 3.13 8.22
C GLY A 36 -20.56 4.11 7.08
N LEU A 37 -21.47 5.05 7.31
CA LEU A 37 -21.84 6.12 6.39
C LEU A 37 -22.01 7.41 7.18
N TYR A 38 -21.43 8.49 6.67
CA TYR A 38 -21.65 9.84 7.15
C TYR A 38 -22.02 10.73 5.96
N VAL A 39 -23.13 11.45 6.06
CA VAL A 39 -23.58 12.40 5.03
C VAL A 39 -23.89 13.72 5.73
N ASN A 40 -23.11 14.74 5.42
CA ASN A 40 -23.31 16.10 5.90
C ASN A 40 -22.74 17.08 4.89
N ALA A 41 -23.60 17.78 4.15
CA ALA A 41 -23.18 18.65 3.05
C ALA A 41 -22.06 19.61 3.49
N PRO A 42 -20.98 19.77 2.70
CA PRO A 42 -20.82 19.27 1.32
C PRO A 42 -20.19 17.87 1.20
N VAL A 43 -20.01 17.13 2.30
CA VAL A 43 -19.24 15.87 2.32
C VAL A 43 -20.11 14.63 2.58
N ALA A 44 -19.74 13.51 1.95
CA ALA A 44 -20.17 12.20 2.38
C ALA A 44 -18.95 11.26 2.48
N LEU A 45 -18.90 10.46 3.55
CA LEU A 45 -17.83 9.52 3.84
C LEU A 45 -18.41 8.12 4.04
N GLY A 46 -17.72 7.12 3.52
CA GLY A 46 -18.07 5.71 3.67
C GLY A 46 -16.88 4.88 4.11
N HIS A 47 -17.15 3.83 4.89
CA HIS A 47 -16.13 2.92 5.39
C HIS A 47 -16.63 1.47 5.42
N ARG A 48 -15.73 0.53 5.10
CA ARG A 48 -15.87 -0.91 5.30
C ARG A 48 -14.72 -1.35 6.20
N ARG A 49 -15.04 -1.98 7.32
CA ARG A 49 -14.09 -2.24 8.40
C ARG A 49 -13.67 -3.71 8.44
N LEU A 50 -12.36 -3.94 8.57
CA LEU A 50 -11.81 -5.16 9.16
C LEU A 50 -11.27 -4.78 10.54
N ALA A 51 -11.89 -5.29 11.60
CA ALA A 51 -11.57 -4.99 12.98
C ALA A 51 -10.29 -5.75 13.40
N ILE A 52 -9.19 -5.01 13.57
CA ILE A 52 -7.88 -5.51 14.00
C ILE A 52 -7.42 -4.84 15.29
N ILE A 53 -7.63 -3.54 15.44
CA ILE A 53 -7.31 -2.77 16.65
C ILE A 53 -8.61 -2.14 17.16
N ASP A 54 -8.84 -2.27 18.47
CA ASP A 54 -10.07 -1.95 19.19
C ASP A 54 -11.28 -2.61 18.54
N LEU A 55 -11.58 -3.86 18.91
CA LEU A 55 -12.65 -4.63 18.29
C LEU A 55 -14.07 -4.13 18.60
N THR A 56 -14.21 -3.05 19.38
CA THR A 56 -15.51 -2.48 19.74
C THR A 56 -16.02 -1.49 18.69
N ASP A 57 -17.27 -1.08 18.82
CA ASP A 57 -17.88 -0.04 17.98
C ASP A 57 -17.34 1.37 18.28
N LYS A 58 -16.53 1.55 19.32
CA LYS A 58 -15.91 2.84 19.63
C LYS A 58 -14.86 3.26 18.61
N ALA A 59 -14.30 2.29 17.89
CA ALA A 59 -13.41 2.50 16.76
C ALA A 59 -14.11 2.37 15.40
N ALA A 60 -15.45 2.46 15.37
CA ALA A 60 -16.21 2.53 14.13
C ALA A 60 -15.85 3.80 13.33
N GLN A 61 -15.97 3.70 12.01
CA GLN A 61 -15.68 4.78 11.08
C GLN A 61 -16.85 4.95 10.11
N PRO A 62 -17.14 6.16 9.59
CA PRO A 62 -16.43 7.42 9.82
C PRO A 62 -16.40 7.87 11.29
N MET A 63 -15.23 8.27 11.78
CA MET A 63 -15.05 8.72 13.17
C MET A 63 -15.18 10.24 13.22
N LEU A 64 -15.97 10.75 14.17
CA LEU A 64 -16.38 12.15 14.23
C LEU A 64 -15.97 12.78 15.56
N ASP A 65 -15.54 14.04 15.52
CA ASP A 65 -15.56 14.95 16.66
C ASP A 65 -16.39 16.18 16.29
N GLU A 66 -17.64 16.21 16.76
CA GLU A 66 -18.61 17.26 16.43
C GLU A 66 -18.20 18.63 16.98
N ALA A 67 -17.57 18.68 18.16
CA ALA A 67 -17.13 19.93 18.77
C ALA A 67 -15.95 20.54 18.02
N ALA A 68 -15.02 19.71 17.57
CA ALA A 68 -13.93 20.11 16.70
C ALA A 68 -14.41 20.40 15.27
N GLY A 69 -15.50 19.76 14.83
CA GLY A 69 -16.00 19.84 13.46
C GLY A 69 -15.15 19.01 12.49
N VAL A 70 -14.59 17.89 12.96
CA VAL A 70 -13.66 17.04 12.20
C VAL A 70 -14.26 15.65 12.01
N SER A 71 -14.13 15.11 10.80
CA SER A 71 -14.55 13.74 10.46
C SER A 71 -13.44 13.01 9.72
N LEU A 72 -13.27 11.72 10.00
CA LEU A 72 -12.16 10.89 9.55
C LEU A 72 -12.65 9.55 9.00
N VAL A 73 -12.10 9.15 7.85
CA VAL A 73 -12.03 7.74 7.43
C VAL A 73 -10.57 7.36 7.15
N PHE A 74 -10.23 6.13 7.50
CA PHE A 74 -8.86 5.63 7.55
C PHE A 74 -8.81 4.15 7.18
N ASN A 75 -7.84 3.82 6.35
CA ASN A 75 -7.46 2.46 6.00
C ASN A 75 -5.96 2.29 6.28
N GLY A 76 -5.61 1.44 7.24
CA GLY A 76 -4.21 1.14 7.55
C GLY A 76 -3.97 0.72 8.99
N THR A 77 -2.75 0.96 9.46
CA THR A 77 -2.34 0.78 10.87
C THR A 77 -1.25 1.78 11.21
N ILE A 78 -1.43 2.52 12.32
CA ILE A 78 -0.40 3.43 12.85
C ILE A 78 0.39 2.72 13.95
N TYR A 79 1.59 2.25 13.65
CA TYR A 79 2.42 1.47 14.57
C TYR A 79 2.89 2.25 15.81
N ASN A 80 3.01 3.58 15.72
CA ASN A 80 3.39 4.43 16.85
C ASN A 80 2.20 5.10 17.56
N TYR A 81 0.98 4.58 17.37
CA TYR A 81 -0.21 5.16 18.03
C TYR A 81 -0.15 5.13 19.56
N PRO A 82 0.47 4.14 20.26
CA PRO A 82 0.53 4.15 21.71
C PRO A 82 1.40 5.30 22.25
N GLU A 83 2.50 5.62 21.56
CA GLU A 83 3.38 6.74 21.90
C GLU A 83 2.66 8.07 21.64
N LEU A 84 2.05 8.22 20.46
CA LEU A 84 1.29 9.43 20.11
C LEU A 84 0.09 9.65 21.05
N ARG A 85 -0.59 8.59 21.47
CA ARG A 85 -1.67 8.65 22.46
C ARG A 85 -1.18 9.24 23.77
N LYS A 86 -0.03 8.77 24.29
CA LYS A 86 0.55 9.30 25.53
C LYS A 86 0.91 10.79 25.40
N GLU A 87 1.46 11.18 24.27
CA GLU A 87 1.77 12.59 23.98
C GLU A 87 0.51 13.45 23.96
N LEU A 88 -0.53 13.02 23.24
CA LEU A 88 -1.80 13.73 23.16
C LEU A 88 -2.52 13.80 24.52
N GLN A 89 -2.46 12.74 25.33
CA GLN A 89 -2.97 12.77 26.71
C GLN A 89 -2.24 13.80 27.57
N ALA A 90 -0.93 13.93 27.41
CA ALA A 90 -0.15 14.96 28.10
C ALA A 90 -0.51 16.40 27.64
N LEU A 91 -1.01 16.54 26.41
CA LEU A 91 -1.57 17.78 25.86
C LEU A 91 -3.05 18.02 26.24
N GLY A 92 -3.65 17.12 27.02
CA GLY A 92 -5.02 17.27 27.54
C GLY A 92 -6.11 16.58 26.71
N HIS A 93 -5.75 15.81 25.68
CA HIS A 93 -6.73 15.05 24.90
C HIS A 93 -7.27 13.86 25.70
N THR A 94 -8.57 13.60 25.55
CA THR A 94 -9.24 12.42 26.08
C THR A 94 -9.61 11.46 24.96
N PHE A 95 -9.73 10.18 25.30
CA PHE A 95 -9.98 9.11 24.33
C PHE A 95 -11.14 8.24 24.77
N ILE A 96 -12.00 7.87 23.82
CA ILE A 96 -13.12 6.94 24.05
C ILE A 96 -12.80 5.52 23.56
N SER A 97 -12.05 5.42 22.46
CA SER A 97 -11.57 4.19 21.84
C SER A 97 -10.15 3.88 22.32
N THR A 98 -9.72 2.62 22.18
CA THR A 98 -8.32 2.21 22.32
C THR A 98 -7.58 2.15 20.98
N GLY A 99 -8.29 2.39 19.88
CA GLY A 99 -7.77 2.31 18.52
C GLY A 99 -6.82 3.45 18.13
N ASP A 100 -6.12 3.21 17.02
CA ASP A 100 -5.25 4.19 16.35
C ASP A 100 -6.04 5.25 15.57
N THR A 101 -7.24 4.91 15.12
CA THR A 101 -8.14 5.83 14.38
C THR A 101 -8.40 7.11 15.18
N GLU A 102 -8.72 7.00 16.48
CA GLU A 102 -8.94 8.19 17.32
C GLU A 102 -7.65 8.97 17.58
N VAL A 103 -6.49 8.30 17.61
CA VAL A 103 -5.19 8.97 17.70
C VAL A 103 -4.96 9.86 16.48
N ILE A 104 -5.30 9.40 15.27
CA ILE A 104 -5.23 10.23 14.06
C ILE A 104 -6.16 11.45 14.19
N LEU A 105 -7.41 11.24 14.61
CA LEU A 105 -8.40 12.31 14.77
C LEU A 105 -7.91 13.38 15.76
N ARG A 106 -7.44 12.95 16.95
CA ARG A 106 -6.89 13.85 17.98
C ARG A 106 -5.61 14.54 17.52
N ALA A 107 -4.73 13.82 16.82
CA ALA A 107 -3.50 14.39 16.27
C ALA A 107 -3.79 15.49 15.23
N TYR A 108 -4.80 15.31 14.37
CA TYR A 108 -5.22 16.35 13.44
C TYR A 108 -5.85 17.56 14.16
N ILE A 109 -6.67 17.33 15.18
CA ILE A 109 -7.23 18.43 16.00
C ILE A 109 -6.12 19.27 16.66
N GLU A 110 -5.08 18.61 17.15
CA GLU A 110 -3.95 19.25 17.83
C GLU A 110 -2.98 19.94 16.86
N TRP A 111 -2.54 19.23 15.82
CA TRP A 111 -1.42 19.66 14.98
C TRP A 111 -1.82 20.02 13.54
N GLY A 112 -3.10 19.91 13.17
CA GLY A 112 -3.56 20.06 11.80
C GLY A 112 -2.93 19.04 10.86
N GLU A 113 -2.67 19.45 9.62
CA GLU A 113 -2.03 18.64 8.59
C GLU A 113 -0.60 18.19 8.95
N ASN A 114 0.07 18.87 9.89
CA ASN A 114 1.40 18.49 10.35
C ASN A 114 1.39 17.16 11.13
N CYS A 115 0.21 16.68 11.55
CA CYS A 115 0.08 15.38 12.20
C CYS A 115 0.56 14.23 11.29
N ILE A 116 0.41 14.36 9.97
CA ILE A 116 0.73 13.32 8.99
C ILE A 116 2.22 12.93 9.06
N ALA A 117 3.12 13.89 9.25
CA ALA A 117 4.56 13.63 9.36
C ALA A 117 4.94 12.86 10.64
N ARG A 118 4.07 12.84 11.65
CA ARG A 118 4.28 12.17 12.94
C ARG A 118 3.82 10.71 12.93
N LEU A 119 3.02 10.31 11.94
CA LEU A 119 2.49 8.96 11.82
C LEU A 119 3.58 8.02 11.31
N GLN A 120 3.76 6.90 12.01
CA GLN A 120 4.58 5.77 11.56
C GLN A 120 3.65 4.59 11.30
N GLY A 121 3.45 4.24 10.04
CA GLY A 121 2.47 3.24 9.68
C GLY A 121 2.30 3.10 8.19
N MET A 122 1.40 2.19 7.83
CA MET A 122 0.84 2.07 6.49
C MET A 122 -0.56 2.68 6.53
N PHE A 123 -0.89 3.63 5.66
CA PHE A 123 -2.14 4.38 5.78
C PHE A 123 -2.58 5.08 4.49
N ALA A 124 -3.90 5.09 4.31
CA ALA A 124 -4.64 6.03 3.49
C ALA A 124 -5.67 6.71 4.41
N ILE A 125 -5.68 8.04 4.41
CA ILE A 125 -6.48 8.86 5.34
C ILE A 125 -7.28 9.89 4.53
N ALA A 126 -8.55 10.05 4.86
CA ALA A 126 -9.35 11.20 4.45
C ALA A 126 -9.94 11.90 5.67
N ILE A 127 -9.65 13.19 5.84
CA ILE A 127 -10.15 14.02 6.94
C ILE A 127 -10.89 15.22 6.36
N TRP A 128 -12.16 15.39 6.75
CA TRP A 128 -12.89 16.62 6.49
C TRP A 128 -12.91 17.51 7.73
N ASP A 129 -12.39 18.72 7.57
CA ASP A 129 -12.42 19.79 8.58
C ASP A 129 -13.48 20.82 8.18
N SER A 130 -14.62 20.78 8.85
CA SER A 130 -15.75 21.66 8.53
C SER A 130 -15.51 23.12 8.93
N LYS A 131 -14.58 23.41 9.86
CA LYS A 131 -14.25 24.79 10.23
C LYS A 131 -13.36 25.43 9.17
N LYS A 132 -12.40 24.66 8.64
CA LYS A 132 -11.54 25.09 7.53
C LYS A 132 -12.18 24.93 6.15
N GLN A 133 -13.23 24.11 6.04
CA GLN A 133 -13.85 23.70 4.78
C GLN A 133 -12.84 23.05 3.81
N VAL A 134 -12.02 22.14 4.34
CA VAL A 134 -10.95 21.45 3.62
C VAL A 134 -11.04 19.94 3.81
N MET A 135 -10.90 19.21 2.72
CA MET A 135 -10.65 17.77 2.69
C MET A 135 -9.15 17.53 2.61
N LEU A 136 -8.59 16.79 3.57
CA LEU A 136 -7.23 16.29 3.54
C LEU A 136 -7.26 14.83 3.09
N LEU A 137 -6.55 14.50 2.01
CA LEU A 137 -6.27 13.13 1.58
C LEU A 137 -4.77 12.85 1.77
N ALA A 138 -4.40 11.83 2.54
CA ALA A 138 -2.99 11.50 2.80
C ALA A 138 -2.69 10.03 2.57
N ARG A 139 -1.49 9.75 2.08
CA ARG A 139 -0.98 8.39 1.82
C ARG A 139 0.38 8.20 2.48
N ASP A 140 0.63 7.01 3.00
CA ASP A 140 1.87 6.68 3.71
C ASP A 140 3.13 6.78 2.84
N ARG A 141 4.30 6.68 3.49
CA ARG A 141 5.62 6.99 2.92
C ARG A 141 5.95 6.18 1.67
N SER A 142 5.53 4.91 1.63
CA SER A 142 5.82 3.98 0.55
C SER A 142 4.54 3.57 -0.19
N GLY A 143 3.46 4.33 -0.01
CA GLY A 143 2.19 4.10 -0.69
C GLY A 143 1.56 2.74 -0.39
N ILE A 144 1.85 2.16 0.79
CA ILE A 144 1.40 0.82 1.17
C ILE A 144 -0.11 0.67 1.03
N LYS A 145 -0.84 1.70 1.47
CA LYS A 145 -2.30 1.70 1.35
C LYS A 145 -2.75 2.52 0.15
N PRO A 146 -3.62 1.97 -0.71
CA PRO A 146 -4.06 2.66 -1.91
C PRO A 146 -5.03 3.80 -1.58
N LEU A 147 -4.91 4.88 -2.34
CA LEU A 147 -5.85 6.00 -2.32
C LEU A 147 -5.97 6.59 -3.73
N TYR A 148 -7.11 6.35 -4.35
CA TYR A 148 -7.45 6.83 -5.69
C TYR A 148 -8.48 7.94 -5.60
N TYR A 149 -8.49 8.82 -6.59
CA TYR A 149 -9.49 9.88 -6.70
C TYR A 149 -9.87 10.19 -8.15
N SER A 150 -11.06 10.74 -8.32
CA SER A 150 -11.53 11.37 -9.56
C SER A 150 -12.09 12.74 -9.21
N GLN A 151 -11.68 13.78 -9.94
CA GLN A 151 -12.09 15.15 -9.68
C GLN A 151 -12.63 15.79 -10.95
N THR A 152 -13.76 16.49 -10.78
CA THR A 152 -14.40 17.32 -11.80
C THR A 152 -14.59 18.72 -11.24
N GLU A 153 -15.13 19.65 -12.04
CA GLU A 153 -15.53 20.98 -11.56
C GLU A 153 -16.66 20.93 -10.51
N GLN A 154 -17.41 19.82 -10.44
CA GLN A 154 -18.57 19.69 -9.55
C GLN A 154 -18.26 18.99 -8.24
N ARG A 155 -17.29 18.06 -8.25
CA ARG A 155 -16.99 17.21 -7.09
C ARG A 155 -15.63 16.54 -7.15
N LEU A 156 -15.20 16.09 -5.98
CA LEU A 156 -14.16 15.10 -5.76
C LEU A 156 -14.79 13.79 -5.28
N LEU A 157 -14.38 12.67 -5.87
CA LEU A 157 -14.62 11.31 -5.40
C LEU A 157 -13.28 10.67 -5.03
N PHE A 158 -13.21 9.94 -3.92
CA PHE A 158 -12.02 9.18 -3.54
C PHE A 158 -12.36 7.79 -2.99
N ALA A 159 -11.47 6.82 -3.16
CA ALA A 159 -11.66 5.47 -2.68
C ALA A 159 -10.36 4.66 -2.56
N SER A 160 -10.41 3.53 -1.85
CA SER A 160 -9.29 2.57 -1.77
C SER A 160 -9.06 1.78 -3.07
N ASN A 161 -9.99 1.76 -4.02
CA ASN A 161 -9.80 1.10 -5.32
C ASN A 161 -10.50 1.86 -6.46
N THR A 162 -10.13 1.54 -7.70
CA THR A 162 -10.68 2.18 -8.91
C THR A 162 -12.11 1.74 -9.18
N GLN A 163 -12.45 0.49 -8.86
CA GLN A 163 -13.80 -0.08 -9.04
C GLN A 163 -14.85 0.73 -8.29
N ALA A 164 -14.58 1.12 -7.04
CA ALA A 164 -15.49 1.95 -6.25
C ALA A 164 -15.76 3.29 -6.94
N LEU A 165 -14.73 3.95 -7.47
CA LEU A 165 -14.89 5.21 -8.22
C LEU A 165 -15.75 5.02 -9.46
N ILE A 166 -15.45 4.02 -10.30
CA ILE A 166 -16.20 3.75 -11.53
C ILE A 166 -17.70 3.49 -11.25
N HIS A 167 -18.03 2.85 -10.12
CA HIS A 167 -19.42 2.60 -9.73
C HIS A 167 -20.09 3.79 -9.03
N ALA A 168 -19.31 4.79 -8.60
CA ALA A 168 -19.84 6.03 -8.05
C ALA A 168 -20.47 6.90 -9.13
N ASP A 169 -19.85 6.96 -10.31
CA ASP A 169 -20.22 7.82 -11.43
C ASP A 169 -19.94 7.17 -12.79
N GLU A 170 -20.99 6.92 -13.56
CA GLU A 170 -20.88 6.42 -14.95
C GLU A 170 -20.21 7.43 -15.90
N LYS A 171 -20.06 8.69 -15.50
CA LYS A 171 -19.37 9.73 -16.30
C LYS A 171 -17.86 9.74 -16.13
N ILE A 172 -17.29 8.93 -15.23
CA ILE A 172 -15.83 8.83 -15.12
C ILE A 172 -15.28 8.31 -16.45
N ASP A 173 -14.28 9.00 -16.98
CA ASP A 173 -13.62 8.59 -18.21
C ASP A 173 -12.83 7.30 -18.00
N THR A 174 -13.39 6.19 -18.48
CA THR A 174 -12.77 4.85 -18.42
C THR A 174 -11.86 4.55 -19.62
N SER A 175 -11.51 5.55 -20.43
CA SER A 175 -10.54 5.37 -21.51
C SER A 175 -9.15 5.06 -20.95
N ILE A 176 -8.31 4.44 -21.79
CA ILE A 176 -6.93 4.10 -21.43
C ILE A 176 -6.06 5.36 -21.56
N ASP A 177 -5.32 5.69 -20.49
CA ASP A 177 -4.34 6.78 -20.46
C ASP A 177 -3.06 6.31 -21.17
N SER A 178 -2.71 6.92 -22.31
CA SER A 178 -1.58 6.48 -23.14
C SER A 178 -0.21 6.60 -22.45
N ILE A 179 -0.05 7.60 -21.58
CA ILE A 179 1.18 7.78 -20.80
C ILE A 179 1.27 6.68 -19.74
N ALA A 180 0.16 6.41 -19.03
CA ALA A 180 0.10 5.30 -18.08
C ALA A 180 0.37 3.95 -18.74
N LEU A 181 -0.14 3.75 -19.96
CA LEU A 181 0.08 2.52 -20.72
C LEU A 181 1.55 2.33 -21.10
N HIS A 182 2.26 3.41 -21.45
CA HIS A 182 3.70 3.36 -21.69
C HIS A 182 4.46 3.00 -20.41
N HIS A 183 4.12 3.57 -19.25
CA HIS A 183 4.73 3.19 -17.97
C HIS A 183 4.48 1.70 -17.66
N LEU A 184 3.23 1.25 -17.82
CA LEU A 184 2.80 -0.13 -17.54
C LEU A 184 3.64 -1.16 -18.32
N PHE A 185 3.90 -0.91 -19.59
CA PHE A 185 4.64 -1.84 -20.45
C PHE A 185 6.17 -1.75 -20.34
N SER A 186 6.69 -0.66 -19.77
CA SER A 186 8.13 -0.48 -19.55
C SER A 186 8.57 -0.84 -18.13
N LEU A 187 7.75 -0.62 -17.10
CA LEU A 187 8.14 -0.71 -15.68
C LEU A 187 7.50 -1.90 -14.95
N HIS A 188 7.45 -3.10 -15.51
CA HIS A 188 6.89 -4.28 -14.80
C HIS A 188 5.45 -4.06 -14.28
N ALA A 189 4.59 -3.44 -15.08
CA ALA A 189 3.21 -3.04 -14.71
C ALA A 189 3.10 -1.94 -13.61
N VAL A 190 4.18 -1.25 -13.30
CA VAL A 190 4.16 -0.05 -12.45
C VAL A 190 3.66 1.15 -13.25
N VAL A 191 2.72 1.89 -12.67
CA VAL A 191 2.18 3.14 -13.24
C VAL A 191 2.30 4.23 -12.18
N PRO A 192 3.43 4.94 -12.09
CA PRO A 192 3.68 5.86 -10.99
C PRO A 192 2.57 6.90 -10.80
N ALA A 193 2.30 7.24 -9.53
CA ALA A 193 1.37 8.31 -9.20
C ALA A 193 1.80 9.64 -9.87
N PRO A 194 0.87 10.48 -10.33
CA PRO A 194 -0.56 10.44 -10.02
C PRO A 194 -1.41 9.65 -11.02
N ARG A 195 -0.83 9.05 -12.07
CA ARG A 195 -1.64 8.41 -13.12
C ARG A 195 -2.20 7.07 -12.67
N THR A 196 -3.24 6.63 -13.36
CA THR A 196 -3.65 5.22 -13.44
C THR A 196 -3.84 4.86 -14.89
N VAL A 197 -3.95 3.59 -15.23
CA VAL A 197 -4.32 3.18 -16.61
C VAL A 197 -5.69 3.72 -17.06
N VAL A 198 -6.54 4.15 -16.11
CA VAL A 198 -7.85 4.76 -16.37
C VAL A 198 -7.73 6.29 -16.37
N SER A 199 -8.00 6.95 -17.50
CA SER A 199 -7.79 8.40 -17.69
C SER A 199 -8.49 9.27 -16.66
N GLY A 200 -9.73 8.93 -16.28
CA GLY A 200 -10.54 9.67 -15.32
C GLY A 200 -10.18 9.46 -13.85
N ILE A 201 -9.18 8.63 -13.55
CA ILE A 201 -8.77 8.28 -12.18
C ILE A 201 -7.28 8.56 -11.97
N ARG A 202 -6.99 9.14 -10.80
CA ARG A 202 -5.64 9.47 -10.35
C ARG A 202 -5.36 8.84 -8.98
N LYS A 203 -4.08 8.74 -8.63
CA LYS A 203 -3.59 8.26 -7.33
C LYS A 203 -3.05 9.42 -6.51
N VAL A 204 -3.32 9.40 -5.21
CA VAL A 204 -2.56 10.22 -4.25
C VAL A 204 -1.13 9.68 -4.21
N LYS A 205 -0.14 10.57 -4.35
CA LYS A 205 1.28 10.19 -4.32
C LYS A 205 1.68 9.63 -2.95
N PRO A 206 2.58 8.63 -2.89
CA PRO A 206 3.17 8.18 -1.61
C PRO A 206 3.90 9.34 -0.94
N ALA A 207 3.97 9.36 0.39
CA ALA A 207 4.62 10.42 1.18
C ALA A 207 4.05 11.85 0.98
N HIS A 208 2.84 11.95 0.43
CA HIS A 208 2.16 13.22 0.20
C HIS A 208 0.80 13.27 0.90
N TYR A 209 0.34 14.49 1.13
CA TYR A 209 -1.06 14.78 1.36
C TYR A 209 -1.54 15.87 0.38
N MET A 210 -2.83 15.81 0.04
CA MET A 210 -3.55 16.80 -0.73
C MET A 210 -4.54 17.52 0.19
N LEU A 211 -4.60 18.83 0.10
CA LEU A 211 -5.65 19.66 0.69
C LEU A 211 -6.55 20.13 -0.44
N ILE A 212 -7.84 19.77 -0.38
CA ILE A 212 -8.84 20.14 -1.36
C ILE A 212 -9.88 21.02 -0.69
N ASP A 213 -10.03 22.25 -1.15
CA ASP A 213 -11.00 23.18 -0.60
C ASP A 213 -12.40 23.02 -1.24
N LYS A 214 -13.36 23.82 -0.77
CA LYS A 214 -14.74 23.81 -1.30
C LYS A 214 -14.89 24.25 -2.77
N SER A 215 -13.86 24.88 -3.35
CA SER A 215 -13.84 25.27 -4.76
C SER A 215 -13.25 24.19 -5.65
N GLY A 216 -12.64 23.16 -5.05
CA GLY A 216 -11.90 22.12 -5.74
C GLY A 216 -10.43 22.49 -5.99
N GLU A 217 -9.92 23.58 -5.41
CA GLU A 217 -8.50 23.90 -5.48
C GLU A 217 -7.70 22.85 -4.70
N VAL A 218 -6.66 22.32 -5.33
CA VAL A 218 -5.81 21.27 -4.76
C VAL A 218 -4.44 21.83 -4.42
N GLN A 219 -4.04 21.67 -3.17
CA GLN A 219 -2.66 21.87 -2.72
C GLN A 219 -2.04 20.53 -2.32
N GLU A 220 -1.06 20.08 -3.09
CA GLU A 220 -0.30 18.87 -2.79
C GLU A 220 0.99 19.21 -2.03
N LYS A 221 1.31 18.46 -0.97
CA LYS A 221 2.52 18.65 -0.17
C LYS A 221 3.19 17.31 0.14
N ARG A 222 4.48 17.22 -0.16
CA ARG A 222 5.36 16.13 0.27
C ARG A 222 5.70 16.31 1.75
N TYR A 223 5.35 15.34 2.60
CA TYR A 223 5.65 15.40 4.04
C TYR A 223 6.87 14.55 4.42
N TRP A 224 7.34 13.67 3.53
CA TRP A 224 8.50 12.84 3.75
C TRP A 224 9.26 12.58 2.44
N SER A 225 10.57 12.39 2.55
CA SER A 225 11.47 12.05 1.44
C SER A 225 12.61 11.19 1.97
N LEU A 226 13.04 10.21 1.19
CA LEU A 226 14.20 9.39 1.52
C LEU A 226 15.49 10.15 1.17
N ARG A 227 16.42 10.23 2.12
CA ARG A 227 17.79 10.70 1.88
C ARG A 227 18.70 9.48 1.86
N ALA A 228 19.12 9.05 0.68
CA ALA A 228 19.95 7.86 0.49
C ALA A 228 21.44 8.20 0.62
N LYS A 229 21.80 8.84 1.74
CA LYS A 229 23.17 9.23 2.08
C LYS A 229 23.68 8.43 3.27
N ARG A 230 24.96 8.08 3.23
CA ARG A 230 25.65 7.46 4.37
C ARG A 230 25.70 8.46 5.54
N PRO A 231 25.67 7.99 6.79
CA PRO A 231 25.86 8.84 7.94
C PRO A 231 27.29 9.41 7.95
N ASP A 232 27.47 10.59 8.53
CA ASP A 232 28.80 11.22 8.70
C ASP A 232 29.76 10.36 9.55
N LYS A 233 29.22 9.38 10.28
CA LYS A 233 29.98 8.44 11.09
C LYS A 233 30.44 7.27 10.22
N ASN A 234 31.77 7.08 10.16
CA ASN A 234 32.35 5.85 9.63
C ASN A 234 31.88 4.64 10.45
N MET A 235 31.23 3.70 9.79
CA MET A 235 30.74 2.45 10.36
C MET A 235 31.48 1.29 9.72
N THR A 236 31.92 0.34 10.54
CA THR A 236 32.46 -0.94 10.06
C THR A 236 31.33 -1.82 9.50
N GLU A 237 31.69 -2.86 8.75
CA GLU A 237 30.71 -3.86 8.29
C GLU A 237 29.89 -4.45 9.45
N GLN A 238 30.55 -4.76 10.58
CA GLN A 238 29.87 -5.29 11.76
C GLN A 238 28.92 -4.27 12.41
N ASP A 239 29.27 -2.98 12.38
CA ASP A 239 28.37 -1.92 12.86
C ASP A 239 27.11 -1.85 11.99
N TRP A 240 27.25 -1.99 10.67
CA TRP A 240 26.11 -2.03 9.74
C TRP A 240 25.22 -3.25 9.94
N ILE A 241 25.82 -4.44 10.06
CA ILE A 241 25.08 -5.68 10.34
C ILE A 241 24.25 -5.52 11.63
N THR A 242 24.85 -4.95 12.67
CA THR A 242 24.19 -4.73 13.96
C THR A 242 23.05 -3.72 13.82
N ALA A 243 23.28 -2.59 13.15
CA ALA A 243 22.27 -1.55 12.97
C ALA A 243 21.06 -2.04 12.15
N VAL A 244 21.29 -2.80 11.08
CA VAL A 244 20.24 -3.39 10.25
C VAL A 244 19.46 -4.43 11.03
N HIS A 245 20.14 -5.36 11.71
CA HIS A 245 19.48 -6.38 12.53
C HIS A 245 18.60 -5.75 13.61
N ASP A 246 19.12 -4.75 14.32
CA ASP A 246 18.38 -4.05 15.37
C ASP A 246 17.15 -3.29 14.84
N GLU A 247 17.24 -2.66 13.67
CA GLU A 247 16.11 -1.94 13.09
C GLU A 247 15.06 -2.89 12.52
N LEU A 248 15.47 -3.97 11.84
CA LEU A 248 14.57 -5.02 11.37
C LEU A 248 13.83 -5.66 12.54
N ARG A 249 14.54 -6.04 13.61
CA ARG A 249 13.94 -6.60 14.83
C ARG A 249 12.87 -5.67 15.41
N ARG A 250 13.18 -4.37 15.55
CA ARG A 250 12.21 -3.36 16.02
C ARG A 250 11.00 -3.24 15.09
N ALA A 251 11.22 -3.22 13.78
CA ALA A 251 10.16 -3.06 12.78
C ALA A 251 9.19 -4.25 12.77
N VAL A 252 9.73 -5.47 12.87
CA VAL A 252 9.00 -6.74 12.85
C VAL A 252 8.24 -6.94 14.17
N GLU A 253 8.86 -6.61 15.30
CA GLU A 253 8.23 -6.70 16.62
C GLU A 253 7.03 -5.74 16.75
N LYS A 254 7.17 -4.50 16.28
CA LYS A 254 6.05 -3.53 16.25
C LYS A 254 4.87 -4.07 15.44
N ARG A 255 5.12 -4.71 14.30
CA ARG A 255 4.07 -5.26 13.42
C ARG A 255 3.36 -6.48 13.99
N VAL A 256 3.92 -7.21 14.96
CA VAL A 256 3.15 -8.23 15.71
C VAL A 256 2.39 -7.62 16.88
N LYS A 257 3.02 -6.71 17.63
CA LYS A 257 2.44 -6.18 18.88
C LYS A 257 1.25 -5.24 18.66
N ILE A 258 1.18 -4.57 17.52
CA ILE A 258 0.14 -3.58 17.22
C ILE A 258 -1.06 -4.25 16.53
N ALA A 259 -1.74 -5.14 17.25
CA ALA A 259 -2.98 -5.81 16.84
C ALA A 259 -3.69 -6.40 18.07
N ASP A 260 -5.02 -6.38 18.09
CA ASP A 260 -5.87 -7.07 19.10
C ASP A 260 -6.35 -8.45 18.59
N VAL A 261 -5.80 -8.91 17.47
CA VAL A 261 -6.05 -10.22 16.85
C VAL A 261 -4.72 -10.93 16.57
N PRO A 262 -4.70 -12.27 16.42
CA PRO A 262 -3.48 -12.99 16.07
C PRO A 262 -2.86 -12.51 14.75
N VAL A 263 -1.53 -12.42 14.73
CA VAL A 263 -0.73 -12.04 13.55
C VAL A 263 0.09 -13.25 13.11
N GLY A 264 -0.12 -13.71 11.88
CA GLY A 264 0.67 -14.76 11.25
C GLY A 264 1.85 -14.24 10.43
N VAL A 265 2.58 -15.15 9.78
CA VAL A 265 3.65 -14.83 8.84
C VAL A 265 3.49 -15.66 7.58
N LEU A 266 3.59 -15.04 6.41
CA LEU A 266 3.73 -15.75 5.14
C LEU A 266 5.18 -16.22 5.01
N LEU A 267 5.39 -17.52 4.91
CA LEU A 267 6.70 -18.16 4.90
C LEU A 267 6.91 -18.89 3.57
N SER A 268 7.77 -18.36 2.69
CA SER A 268 8.16 -19.06 1.45
C SER A 268 9.36 -19.99 1.65
N GLY A 269 10.17 -19.73 2.68
CA GLY A 269 11.49 -20.37 2.85
C GLY A 269 12.63 -19.56 2.21
N GLY A 270 12.32 -18.52 1.44
CA GLY A 270 13.28 -17.49 1.03
C GLY A 270 13.83 -16.71 2.23
N ILE A 271 14.96 -16.03 2.04
CA ILE A 271 15.68 -15.36 3.13
C ILE A 271 14.82 -14.31 3.85
N ASP A 272 13.98 -13.55 3.14
CA ASP A 272 13.21 -12.44 3.71
C ASP A 272 12.14 -12.94 4.67
N SER A 273 11.32 -13.88 4.21
CA SER A 273 10.27 -14.48 5.04
C SER A 273 10.84 -15.30 6.21
N SER A 274 11.99 -15.95 5.98
CA SER A 274 12.72 -16.68 7.04
C SER A 274 13.28 -15.75 8.11
N LEU A 275 13.79 -14.57 7.71
CA LEU A 275 14.27 -13.54 8.62
C LEU A 275 13.14 -13.00 9.49
N LEU A 276 11.93 -12.80 8.94
CA LEU A 276 10.77 -12.39 9.75
C LEU A 276 10.50 -13.39 10.89
N VAL A 277 10.45 -14.68 10.59
CA VAL A 277 10.22 -15.73 11.60
C VAL A 277 11.34 -15.74 12.64
N GLY A 278 12.60 -15.70 12.19
CA GLY A 278 13.76 -15.72 13.08
C GLY A 278 13.81 -14.51 14.01
N LEU A 279 13.54 -13.31 13.50
CA LEU A 279 13.52 -12.07 14.31
C LEU A 279 12.36 -12.06 15.32
N LEU A 280 11.20 -12.62 14.97
CA LEU A 280 10.08 -12.74 15.90
C LEU A 280 10.36 -13.76 17.02
N ALA A 281 10.94 -14.91 16.66
CA ALA A 281 11.39 -15.89 17.65
C ALA A 281 12.44 -15.28 18.59
N GLU A 282 13.40 -14.51 18.06
CA GLU A 282 14.40 -13.78 18.85
C GLU A 282 13.76 -12.75 19.78
N ALA A 283 12.70 -12.06 19.33
CA ALA A 283 11.89 -11.15 20.14
C ALA A 283 11.00 -11.87 21.17
N GLY A 284 11.08 -13.20 21.26
CA GLY A 284 10.37 -14.02 22.24
C GLY A 284 8.93 -14.39 21.87
N GLN A 285 8.53 -14.19 20.61
CA GLN A 285 7.22 -14.66 20.14
C GLN A 285 7.19 -16.19 20.12
N LYS A 286 6.06 -16.76 20.55
CA LYS A 286 5.83 -18.21 20.62
C LYS A 286 4.52 -18.56 19.95
N GLY A 287 4.41 -19.79 19.43
CA GLY A 287 3.21 -20.22 18.73
C GLY A 287 2.92 -19.38 17.49
N LEU A 288 3.98 -18.96 16.79
CA LEU A 288 3.84 -18.21 15.53
C LEU A 288 3.15 -19.10 14.51
N LYS A 289 2.02 -18.63 13.97
CA LYS A 289 1.38 -19.25 12.83
C LYS A 289 2.12 -18.85 11.56
N THR A 290 2.64 -19.83 10.84
CA THR A 290 3.34 -19.62 9.55
C THR A 290 2.56 -20.29 8.43
N PHE A 291 2.48 -19.64 7.29
CA PHE A 291 1.69 -20.10 6.15
C PHE A 291 2.55 -20.17 4.88
N SER A 292 2.60 -21.33 4.25
CA SER A 292 3.25 -21.54 2.95
C SER A 292 2.22 -21.97 1.93
N VAL A 293 2.34 -21.47 0.70
CA VAL A 293 1.56 -21.96 -0.44
C VAL A 293 2.46 -22.74 -1.39
N GLY A 294 1.94 -23.84 -1.88
CA GLY A 294 2.52 -24.63 -2.95
C GLY A 294 1.46 -24.93 -4.00
N PHE A 295 1.90 -25.22 -5.21
CA PHE A 295 1.09 -25.76 -6.29
C PHE A 295 1.41 -27.23 -6.49
N GLU A 296 0.47 -27.96 -7.08
CA GLU A 296 0.71 -29.35 -7.48
C GLU A 296 1.85 -29.41 -8.51
N ASP A 297 2.70 -30.44 -8.42
CA ASP A 297 3.83 -30.60 -9.32
C ASP A 297 3.38 -30.66 -10.79
N ALA A 298 4.13 -29.97 -11.64
CA ALA A 298 4.06 -30.15 -13.08
C ALA A 298 5.07 -31.25 -13.48
N PRO A 299 4.87 -31.93 -14.63
CA PRO A 299 5.81 -32.97 -15.09
C PRO A 299 7.26 -32.50 -15.20
N GLU A 300 7.49 -31.19 -15.40
CA GLU A 300 8.80 -30.60 -15.64
C GLU A 300 9.37 -29.85 -14.41
N GLU A 301 8.55 -29.52 -13.41
CA GLU A 301 8.95 -28.66 -12.28
C GLU A 301 8.17 -29.00 -11.00
N LYS A 302 8.85 -28.96 -9.85
CA LYS A 302 8.18 -29.02 -8.55
C LYS A 302 7.31 -27.78 -8.37
N GLY A 303 6.07 -27.96 -7.94
CA GLY A 303 5.13 -26.85 -7.77
C GLY A 303 5.24 -26.13 -6.41
N ASN A 304 6.11 -26.59 -5.51
CA ASN A 304 6.22 -26.06 -4.16
C ASN A 304 7.67 -26.00 -3.65
N GLU A 305 7.88 -25.07 -2.72
CA GLU A 305 9.15 -24.77 -2.06
C GLU A 305 9.14 -25.18 -0.58
N PHE A 306 8.29 -26.13 -0.22
CA PHE A 306 8.03 -26.51 1.17
C PHE A 306 9.25 -27.02 1.93
N GLU A 307 10.22 -27.63 1.22
CA GLU A 307 11.47 -28.05 1.84
C GLU A 307 12.25 -26.90 2.50
N TYR A 308 12.12 -25.68 1.97
CA TYR A 308 12.76 -24.49 2.54
C TYR A 308 11.95 -23.91 3.71
N SER A 309 10.62 -23.87 3.60
CA SER A 309 9.76 -23.38 4.69
C SER A 309 9.77 -24.32 5.89
N ASP A 310 9.82 -25.64 5.66
CA ASP A 310 9.87 -26.67 6.71
C ASP A 310 11.12 -26.53 7.58
N ALA A 311 12.29 -26.31 6.97
CA ALA A 311 13.53 -26.12 7.72
C ALA A 311 13.46 -24.93 8.69
N VAL A 312 12.76 -23.86 8.31
CA VAL A 312 12.56 -22.68 9.15
C VAL A 312 11.52 -22.97 10.23
N ALA A 313 10.40 -23.59 9.86
CA ALA A 313 9.33 -23.96 10.78
C ALA A 313 9.81 -24.91 11.88
N GLU A 314 10.60 -25.93 11.53
CA GLU A 314 11.21 -26.87 12.47
C GLU A 314 12.20 -26.16 13.40
N LYS A 315 13.07 -25.31 12.86
CA LYS A 315 14.09 -24.59 13.65
C LYS A 315 13.48 -23.67 14.71
N PHE A 316 12.35 -23.04 14.39
CA PHE A 316 11.70 -22.06 15.27
C PHE A 316 10.40 -22.58 15.91
N GLU A 317 10.09 -23.87 15.75
CA GLU A 317 8.93 -24.57 16.33
C GLU A 317 7.60 -23.83 16.08
N THR A 318 7.38 -23.39 14.84
CA THR A 318 6.17 -22.63 14.46
C THR A 318 4.95 -23.55 14.28
N GLU A 319 3.75 -23.00 14.46
CA GLU A 319 2.51 -23.67 14.02
C GLU A 319 2.41 -23.51 12.49
N HIS A 320 3.01 -24.46 11.76
CA HIS A 320 3.19 -24.38 10.31
C HIS A 320 2.00 -24.94 9.53
N HIS A 321 1.49 -24.14 8.61
CA HIS A 321 0.37 -24.47 7.73
C HIS A 321 0.84 -24.48 6.28
N GLN A 322 0.94 -25.67 5.68
CA GLN A 322 1.23 -25.84 4.27
C GLN A 322 -0.06 -25.97 3.47
N LEU A 323 -0.22 -25.11 2.47
CA LEU A 323 -1.43 -24.99 1.68
C LEU A 323 -1.14 -25.35 0.23
N MET A 324 -1.71 -26.47 -0.22
CA MET A 324 -1.56 -26.91 -1.61
C MET A 324 -2.73 -26.41 -2.45
N VAL A 325 -2.42 -25.70 -3.54
CA VAL A 325 -3.40 -25.22 -4.53
C VAL A 325 -3.42 -26.20 -5.71
N PRO A 326 -4.57 -26.85 -5.99
CA PRO A 326 -4.67 -27.76 -7.13
C PRO A 326 -4.51 -27.02 -8.46
N ASN A 327 -3.77 -27.61 -9.41
CA ASN A 327 -3.51 -26.98 -10.71
C ASN A 327 -4.80 -26.72 -11.50
N ASN A 328 -5.81 -27.57 -11.32
CA ASN A 328 -7.12 -27.41 -11.95
C ASN A 328 -7.94 -26.24 -11.39
N GLN A 329 -7.54 -25.62 -10.27
CA GLN A 329 -8.21 -24.45 -9.69
C GLN A 329 -7.60 -23.13 -10.14
N VAL A 330 -6.37 -23.11 -10.65
CA VAL A 330 -5.66 -21.86 -10.95
C VAL A 330 -6.33 -21.11 -12.11
N LEU A 331 -6.46 -21.76 -13.28
CA LEU A 331 -7.02 -21.11 -14.47
C LEU A 331 -8.48 -20.66 -14.31
N PRO A 332 -9.41 -21.47 -13.75
CA PRO A 332 -10.80 -21.05 -13.57
C PRO A 332 -10.98 -19.85 -12.64
N ARG A 333 -9.99 -19.57 -11.78
CA ARG A 333 -10.06 -18.50 -10.79
C ARG A 333 -9.36 -17.20 -11.18
N LEU A 334 -8.69 -17.17 -12.33
CA LEU A 334 -8.13 -15.94 -12.89
C LEU A 334 -9.14 -14.77 -12.96
N PRO A 335 -10.40 -14.98 -13.41
CA PRO A 335 -11.37 -13.88 -13.46
C PRO A 335 -11.67 -13.27 -12.09
N GLU A 336 -11.61 -14.06 -11.01
CA GLU A 336 -11.78 -13.57 -9.65
C GLU A 336 -10.61 -12.69 -9.22
N ALA A 337 -9.37 -13.13 -9.44
CA ALA A 337 -8.18 -12.34 -9.14
C ALA A 337 -8.19 -11.02 -9.93
N PHE A 338 -8.44 -11.08 -11.24
CA PHE A 338 -8.52 -9.88 -12.10
C PHE A 338 -9.59 -8.90 -11.65
N SER A 339 -10.74 -9.40 -11.19
CA SER A 339 -11.82 -8.54 -10.69
C SER A 339 -11.44 -7.74 -9.43
N ASN A 340 -10.42 -8.19 -8.68
CA ASN A 340 -9.91 -7.51 -7.48
C ASN A 340 -8.63 -6.71 -7.74
N MET A 341 -8.11 -6.67 -8.96
CA MET A 341 -6.99 -5.82 -9.33
C MET A 341 -7.49 -4.38 -9.53
N ALA A 342 -7.05 -3.43 -8.71
CA ALA A 342 -7.38 -2.02 -8.91
C ALA A 342 -6.79 -1.47 -10.23
N GLU A 343 -5.64 -2.01 -10.62
CA GLU A 343 -4.96 -1.77 -11.91
C GLU A 343 -4.33 -3.09 -12.36
N PRO A 344 -4.11 -3.29 -13.68
CA PRO A 344 -3.47 -4.50 -14.19
C PRO A 344 -2.14 -4.82 -13.49
N MET A 345 -1.93 -6.10 -13.20
CA MET A 345 -0.69 -6.65 -12.64
C MET A 345 -0.23 -7.80 -13.52
N PHE A 346 1.06 -7.83 -13.86
CA PHE A 346 1.60 -8.87 -14.76
C PHE A 346 2.20 -10.07 -13.99
N GLY A 347 2.51 -9.89 -12.71
CA GLY A 347 3.07 -10.96 -11.87
C GLY A 347 2.13 -12.16 -11.73
N GLN A 348 2.64 -13.36 -12.08
CA GLN A 348 1.93 -14.62 -11.89
C GLN A 348 1.61 -14.87 -10.41
N ASP A 349 2.47 -14.33 -9.53
CA ASP A 349 2.32 -14.38 -8.08
C ASP A 349 1.10 -13.60 -7.57
N ALA A 350 0.54 -12.63 -8.30
CA ALA A 350 -0.69 -11.96 -7.89
C ALA A 350 -1.85 -12.95 -7.72
N VAL A 351 -1.98 -13.92 -8.63
CA VAL A 351 -2.98 -14.98 -8.54
C VAL A 351 -2.66 -15.90 -7.36
N ALA A 352 -1.39 -16.25 -7.15
CA ALA A 352 -0.97 -17.05 -6.01
C ALA A 352 -1.33 -16.39 -4.67
N PHE A 353 -1.07 -15.08 -4.53
CA PHE A 353 -1.47 -14.29 -3.36
C PHE A 353 -2.99 -14.28 -3.17
N TYR A 354 -3.77 -14.18 -4.24
CA TYR A 354 -5.24 -14.24 -4.15
C TYR A 354 -5.73 -15.57 -3.59
N LEU A 355 -5.19 -16.69 -4.10
CA LEU A 355 -5.57 -18.05 -3.68
C LEU A 355 -5.10 -18.35 -2.25
N LEU A 356 -3.85 -18.00 -1.92
CA LEU A 356 -3.27 -18.12 -0.58
C LEU A 356 -4.12 -17.34 0.45
N SER A 357 -4.49 -16.10 0.12
CA SER A 357 -5.19 -15.22 1.05
C SER A 357 -6.58 -15.73 1.41
N GLU A 358 -7.28 -16.40 0.48
CA GLU A 358 -8.56 -17.04 0.79
C GLU A 358 -8.43 -18.03 1.94
N VAL A 359 -7.38 -18.85 1.91
CA VAL A 359 -7.19 -19.90 2.89
C VAL A 359 -6.66 -19.33 4.20
N VAL A 360 -5.66 -18.45 4.13
CA VAL A 360 -5.06 -17.82 5.32
C VAL A 360 -6.07 -16.94 6.08
N SER A 361 -6.98 -16.25 5.36
CA SER A 361 -8.02 -15.40 5.98
C SER A 361 -8.98 -16.17 6.91
N LYS A 362 -9.07 -17.50 6.75
CA LYS A 362 -9.88 -18.37 7.63
C LYS A 362 -9.20 -18.61 8.98
N GLU A 363 -7.89 -18.44 9.04
CA GLU A 363 -7.06 -18.72 10.21
C GLU A 363 -6.68 -17.46 10.99
N VAL A 364 -6.37 -16.37 10.27
CA VAL A 364 -5.94 -15.08 10.84
C VAL A 364 -6.45 -13.91 9.99
N LYS A 365 -6.59 -12.74 10.61
CA LYS A 365 -6.94 -11.48 9.91
C LYS A 365 -5.71 -10.68 9.48
N VAL A 366 -4.54 -11.01 10.01
CA VAL A 366 -3.30 -10.25 9.80
C VAL A 366 -2.14 -11.20 9.56
N VAL A 367 -1.30 -10.87 8.58
CA VAL A 367 -0.02 -11.54 8.32
C VAL A 367 1.10 -10.54 8.10
N GLN A 368 2.33 -10.92 8.43
CA GLN A 368 3.53 -10.26 7.92
C GLN A 368 4.01 -10.93 6.64
N SER A 369 4.54 -10.12 5.72
CA SER A 369 5.09 -10.57 4.44
C SER A 369 6.48 -9.97 4.24
N GLY A 370 7.41 -10.75 3.68
CA GLY A 370 8.78 -10.30 3.38
C GLY A 370 8.89 -9.44 2.11
N GLN A 371 7.77 -9.13 1.46
CA GLN A 371 7.73 -8.31 0.25
C GLN A 371 8.29 -6.90 0.53
N GLY A 372 9.10 -6.38 -0.39
CA GLY A 372 9.80 -5.10 -0.23
C GLY A 372 11.27 -5.24 0.18
N ALA A 373 11.72 -6.44 0.58
CA ALA A 373 13.10 -6.66 0.99
C ALA A 373 14.08 -6.53 -0.18
N ASP A 374 13.76 -7.08 -1.35
CA ASP A 374 14.62 -7.02 -2.54
C ASP A 374 14.84 -5.57 -3.00
N GLU A 375 13.82 -4.72 -2.93
CA GLU A 375 13.89 -3.30 -3.29
C GLU A 375 14.75 -2.50 -2.30
N VAL A 376 14.70 -2.86 -1.02
CA VAL A 376 15.48 -2.18 0.04
C VAL A 376 16.94 -2.65 0.08
N PHE A 377 17.19 -3.94 -0.14
CA PHE A 377 18.51 -4.55 0.02
C PHE A 377 19.22 -4.88 -1.30
N GLY A 378 18.60 -4.61 -2.44
CA GLY A 378 19.21 -4.85 -3.74
C GLY A 378 19.21 -6.33 -4.15
N GLY A 379 18.13 -7.05 -3.87
CA GLY A 379 18.05 -8.52 -4.04
C GLY A 379 17.88 -8.99 -5.49
N TYR A 380 17.41 -8.12 -6.38
CA TYR A 380 17.21 -8.46 -7.79
C TYR A 380 18.50 -8.45 -8.61
N PHE A 381 18.56 -9.30 -9.64
CA PHE A 381 19.76 -9.50 -10.46
C PHE A 381 20.20 -8.26 -11.24
N TRP A 382 19.31 -7.29 -11.48
CA TRP A 382 19.62 -6.09 -12.25
C TRP A 382 20.43 -5.07 -11.44
N TYR A 383 20.31 -5.00 -10.12
CA TYR A 383 21.10 -4.04 -9.31
C TYR A 383 22.61 -4.21 -9.46
N PRO A 384 23.20 -5.43 -9.33
CA PRO A 384 24.63 -5.58 -9.58
C PRO A 384 24.99 -5.29 -11.03
N ARG A 385 24.11 -5.55 -12.02
CA ARG A 385 24.38 -5.20 -13.42
C ARG A 385 24.41 -3.68 -13.63
N MET A 386 23.42 -2.96 -13.10
CA MET A 386 23.38 -1.50 -13.11
C MET A 386 24.59 -0.89 -12.38
N HIS A 387 25.00 -1.46 -11.24
CA HIS A 387 26.15 -1.00 -10.48
C HIS A 387 27.44 -1.09 -11.30
N HIS A 388 27.65 -2.19 -12.03
CA HIS A 388 28.84 -2.39 -12.87
C HIS A 388 28.74 -1.73 -14.26
N SER A 389 27.55 -1.31 -14.69
CA SER A 389 27.35 -0.66 -15.99
C SER A 389 28.06 0.71 -16.06
N ILE A 390 28.77 0.93 -17.17
CA ILE A 390 29.43 2.20 -17.50
C ILE A 390 28.59 3.09 -18.43
N THR A 391 27.41 2.61 -18.84
CA THR A 391 26.50 3.37 -19.70
C THR A 391 26.03 4.62 -18.95
N PRO A 392 26.07 5.82 -19.56
CA PRO A 392 25.64 7.05 -18.89
C PRO A 392 24.12 7.28 -18.97
N GLY A 393 23.60 8.05 -18.01
CA GLY A 393 22.21 8.52 -18.00
C GLY A 393 21.17 7.42 -17.84
N ILE A 394 19.97 7.67 -18.34
CA ILE A 394 18.82 6.76 -18.26
C ILE A 394 19.10 5.34 -18.78
N LYS A 395 19.95 5.19 -19.80
CA LYS A 395 20.30 3.88 -20.35
C LYS A 395 20.92 2.93 -19.33
N ARG A 396 21.63 3.47 -18.32
CA ARG A 396 22.15 2.67 -17.22
C ARG A 396 21.06 1.93 -16.44
N PHE A 397 19.87 2.51 -16.37
CA PHE A 397 18.70 1.93 -15.72
C PHE A 397 17.87 1.13 -16.73
N SER A 398 17.50 1.74 -17.87
CA SER A 398 16.54 1.14 -18.81
C SER A 398 17.05 -0.15 -19.43
N ASP A 399 18.35 -0.26 -19.71
CA ASP A 399 18.93 -1.46 -20.33
C ASP A 399 18.84 -2.71 -19.42
N GLU A 400 18.66 -2.52 -18.10
CA GLU A 400 18.62 -3.60 -17.12
C GLU A 400 17.24 -3.82 -16.47
N TYR A 401 16.37 -2.80 -16.49
CA TYR A 401 15.06 -2.84 -15.83
C TYR A 401 13.86 -2.80 -16.78
N PHE A 402 13.96 -2.09 -17.92
CA PHE A 402 12.77 -1.92 -18.74
C PHE A 402 12.37 -3.23 -19.40
N ASP A 403 11.10 -3.63 -19.26
CA ASP A 403 10.55 -4.80 -19.94
C ASP A 403 10.54 -4.62 -21.45
N ARG A 404 10.25 -3.39 -21.89
CA ARG A 404 10.18 -2.96 -23.29
C ARG A 404 10.73 -1.57 -23.40
N ASP A 405 11.65 -1.39 -24.34
CA ASP A 405 12.07 -0.06 -24.75
C ASP A 405 10.98 0.64 -25.57
N HIS A 406 11.21 1.91 -25.88
CA HIS A 406 10.27 2.75 -26.58
C HIS A 406 9.95 2.22 -27.99
N ASP A 407 10.95 1.74 -28.72
CA ASP A 407 10.76 1.25 -30.09
C ASP A 407 9.95 -0.06 -30.11
N GLU A 408 10.16 -0.94 -29.14
CA GLU A 408 9.34 -2.14 -28.94
C GLU A 408 7.91 -1.79 -28.49
N TYR A 409 7.73 -0.79 -27.62
CA TYR A 409 6.40 -0.30 -27.22
C TYR A 409 5.58 0.14 -28.45
N LEU A 410 6.17 0.95 -29.34
CA LEU A 410 5.50 1.42 -30.56
C LEU A 410 5.13 0.28 -31.52
N GLN A 411 5.91 -0.80 -31.54
CA GLN A 411 5.59 -2.00 -32.34
C GLN A 411 4.50 -2.87 -31.70
N THR A 412 4.43 -2.88 -30.36
CA THR A 412 3.53 -3.76 -29.59
C THR A 412 2.14 -3.17 -29.43
N VAL A 413 2.04 -1.85 -29.26
CA VAL A 413 0.80 -1.16 -28.87
C VAL A 413 0.13 -0.48 -30.07
N ASP A 414 -1.20 -0.48 -30.08
CA ASP A 414 -2.01 0.18 -31.12
C ASP A 414 -1.61 1.65 -31.29
N PRO A 415 -1.44 2.15 -32.53
CA PRO A 415 -1.00 3.52 -32.82
C PRO A 415 -1.79 4.63 -32.12
N ARG A 416 -3.05 4.39 -31.76
CA ARG A 416 -3.86 5.38 -31.02
C ARG A 416 -3.37 5.65 -29.59
N PHE A 417 -2.53 4.78 -29.03
CA PHE A 417 -1.91 4.95 -27.70
C PHE A 417 -0.42 5.25 -27.79
N HIS A 418 0.11 5.52 -28.98
CA HIS A 418 1.48 6.00 -29.13
C HIS A 418 1.63 7.36 -28.45
N THR A 419 2.78 7.56 -27.84
CA THR A 419 3.21 8.76 -27.12
C THR A 419 4.73 8.86 -27.29
N GLU A 420 5.35 9.94 -26.80
CA GLU A 420 6.81 10.04 -26.69
C GLU A 420 7.37 9.07 -25.62
N ASP A 421 8.70 8.95 -25.50
CA ASP A 421 9.38 8.14 -24.47
C ASP A 421 9.30 8.77 -23.07
N VAL A 422 8.06 8.87 -22.58
CA VAL A 422 7.69 9.49 -21.31
C VAL A 422 8.17 8.70 -20.09
N THR A 423 8.48 7.42 -20.25
CA THR A 423 8.97 6.59 -19.13
C THR A 423 10.44 6.83 -18.87
N SER A 424 11.27 6.91 -19.92
CA SER A 424 12.67 7.30 -19.78
C SER A 424 12.81 8.68 -19.14
N GLU A 425 12.00 9.65 -19.57
CA GLU A 425 11.97 11.00 -18.99
C GLU A 425 11.60 10.96 -17.49
N LEU A 426 10.49 10.29 -17.14
CA LEU A 426 10.05 10.17 -15.75
C LEU A 426 11.13 9.55 -14.85
N VAL A 427 11.73 8.43 -15.27
CA VAL A 427 12.73 7.72 -14.47
C VAL A 427 14.00 8.56 -14.33
N GLN A 428 14.41 9.28 -15.38
CA GLN A 428 15.54 10.20 -15.33
C GLN A 428 15.30 11.31 -14.30
N ASP A 429 14.13 11.95 -14.34
CA ASP A 429 13.75 13.00 -13.39
C ASP A 429 13.75 12.47 -11.95
N LEU A 430 13.16 11.29 -11.72
CA LEU A 430 13.15 10.65 -10.40
C LEU A 430 14.55 10.37 -9.87
N LEU A 431 15.45 9.86 -10.72
CA LEU A 431 16.84 9.59 -10.35
C LEU A 431 17.61 10.89 -10.04
N ASP A 432 17.33 11.97 -10.77
CA ASP A 432 17.99 13.28 -10.58
C ASP A 432 17.49 14.03 -9.34
N GLU A 433 16.25 13.79 -8.90
CA GLU A 433 15.69 14.37 -7.68
C GLU A 433 16.25 13.76 -6.38
N VAL A 434 16.80 12.54 -6.42
CA VAL A 434 17.28 11.85 -5.22
C VAL A 434 18.62 12.41 -4.76
N GLU A 435 18.65 12.89 -3.51
CA GLU A 435 19.89 13.14 -2.79
C GLU A 435 20.55 11.83 -2.35
N ALA A 436 21.60 11.41 -3.05
CA ALA A 436 22.37 10.19 -2.75
C ALA A 436 23.87 10.31 -3.04
N ASP A 437 24.67 9.43 -2.45
CA ASP A 437 26.13 9.42 -2.60
C ASP A 437 26.56 8.71 -3.89
N GLU A 438 25.96 7.55 -4.19
CA GLU A 438 26.26 6.76 -5.39
C GLU A 438 25.05 6.65 -6.33
N TYR A 439 25.30 6.20 -7.58
CA TYR A 439 24.21 5.95 -8.53
C TYR A 439 23.26 4.85 -8.04
N LEU A 440 23.79 3.76 -7.48
CA LEU A 440 22.97 2.66 -6.98
C LEU A 440 22.09 3.11 -5.81
N ASP A 441 22.56 4.03 -4.97
CA ASP A 441 21.75 4.62 -3.90
C ASP A 441 20.54 5.41 -4.45
N ARG A 442 20.70 6.09 -5.61
CA ARG A 442 19.57 6.75 -6.30
C ARG A 442 18.57 5.73 -6.81
N VAL A 443 19.05 4.66 -7.44
CA VAL A 443 18.22 3.58 -7.95
C VAL A 443 17.38 2.95 -6.84
N LEU A 444 18.02 2.53 -5.74
CA LEU A 444 17.32 1.94 -4.59
C LEU A 444 16.32 2.92 -3.96
N ALA A 445 16.65 4.21 -3.90
CA ALA A 445 15.73 5.21 -3.39
C ALA A 445 14.50 5.41 -4.29
N VAL A 446 14.68 5.46 -5.61
CA VAL A 446 13.56 5.51 -6.57
C VAL A 446 12.70 4.26 -6.44
N ASP A 447 13.31 3.10 -6.30
CA ASP A 447 12.60 1.84 -6.14
C ASP A 447 11.69 1.84 -4.90
N VAL A 448 12.28 2.07 -3.72
CA VAL A 448 11.59 2.06 -2.42
C VAL A 448 10.52 3.16 -2.27
N THR A 449 10.61 4.23 -3.06
CA THR A 449 9.67 5.36 -2.96
C THR A 449 8.65 5.44 -4.10
N THR A 450 8.91 4.73 -5.21
CA THR A 450 8.09 4.83 -6.42
C THR A 450 7.72 3.47 -7.01
N LEU A 451 8.69 2.60 -7.31
CA LEU A 451 8.43 1.37 -8.07
C LEU A 451 7.76 0.30 -7.20
N ILE A 452 8.27 0.10 -5.98
CA ILE A 452 7.72 -0.82 -4.98
C ILE A 452 6.21 -0.61 -4.74
N VAL A 453 5.73 0.65 -4.88
CA VAL A 453 4.37 1.09 -4.57
C VAL A 453 3.34 0.34 -5.40
N ASP A 454 3.63 0.12 -6.67
CA ASP A 454 2.70 -0.40 -7.66
C ASP A 454 3.00 -1.84 -8.11
N ASP A 455 4.11 -2.44 -7.69
CA ASP A 455 4.36 -3.87 -7.89
C ASP A 455 4.12 -4.67 -6.60
N PRO A 456 5.10 -4.96 -5.72
CA PRO A 456 4.88 -5.91 -4.63
C PRO A 456 3.84 -5.41 -3.63
N VAL A 457 3.82 -4.11 -3.33
CA VAL A 457 2.91 -3.53 -2.34
C VAL A 457 1.46 -3.53 -2.82
N LYS A 458 1.22 -3.07 -4.06
CA LYS A 458 -0.12 -3.04 -4.66
C LYS A 458 -0.67 -4.44 -4.86
N ARG A 459 0.18 -5.40 -5.28
CA ARG A 459 -0.16 -6.82 -5.40
C ARG A 459 -0.62 -7.37 -4.05
N VAL A 460 0.23 -7.23 -3.03
CA VAL A 460 -0.06 -7.71 -1.68
C VAL A 460 -1.37 -7.10 -1.17
N ASP A 461 -1.53 -5.78 -1.24
CA ASP A 461 -2.76 -5.13 -0.75
C ASP A 461 -4.01 -5.59 -1.51
N ASN A 462 -4.03 -5.54 -2.85
CA ASN A 462 -5.24 -5.88 -3.60
C ASN A 462 -5.63 -7.35 -3.43
N MET A 463 -4.65 -8.25 -3.51
CA MET A 463 -4.92 -9.70 -3.52
C MET A 463 -5.27 -10.22 -2.13
N THR A 464 -4.60 -9.75 -1.08
CA THR A 464 -4.94 -10.17 0.29
C THR A 464 -6.22 -9.53 0.77
N MET A 465 -6.48 -8.27 0.40
CA MET A 465 -7.71 -7.59 0.78
C MET A 465 -8.95 -8.05 0.01
N ALA A 466 -8.78 -8.84 -1.05
CA ALA A 466 -9.90 -9.54 -1.67
C ALA A 466 -10.56 -10.58 -0.73
N TRP A 467 -9.89 -10.92 0.38
CA TRP A 467 -10.34 -11.87 1.39
C TRP A 467 -10.32 -11.29 2.82
N GLY A 468 -10.22 -9.96 2.97
CA GLY A 468 -10.16 -9.35 4.30
C GLY A 468 -8.93 -9.77 5.11
N LEU A 469 -7.79 -10.01 4.44
CA LEU A 469 -6.51 -10.35 5.08
C LEU A 469 -5.57 -9.15 5.01
N GLU A 470 -5.26 -8.54 6.15
CA GLU A 470 -4.26 -7.47 6.23
C GLU A 470 -2.85 -8.04 6.15
N ALA A 471 -2.15 -7.77 5.06
CA ALA A 471 -0.72 -8.00 4.99
C ALA A 471 0.07 -6.74 5.42
N ARG A 472 1.07 -6.96 6.27
CA ARG A 472 2.03 -5.98 6.77
C ARG A 472 3.39 -6.27 6.15
N VAL A 473 3.87 -5.32 5.35
CA VAL A 473 5.23 -5.32 4.77
C VAL A 473 6.17 -4.47 5.60
#